data_AF-A0A062U5X1-F1
#
_entry.id   AF-A0A062U5X1-F1
#
_cell.length_a   1.000
_cell.length_b   1.000
_cell.length_c   1.000
_cell.angle_alpha   90.00
_cell.angle_beta   90.00
_cell.angle_gamma   90.00
#
_symmetry.space_group_name_H-M   'P 1'
#
loop_
_entity.id
_entity.type
_entity.pdbx_description
1 polymer ?
#
loop_
_entity_poly.entity_id
_entity_poly.type
_entity_poly.pdbx_seq_one_letter_code
_entity_poly.pdbx_strand_id
1 'polypeptide(L)'
;MSGHTSDYSLHGCIFETKPSPAPTLSAPKLNLPDRIDLRALCSPVENQQRTNSCVANAVVGALEFHQNKNKMPLTDLSRLFIYYNARSLSKSEQQDSGSYIHHGMAAVLAFGACEARMWPFQEAMVTTQPTEACYNNARNYDAVQYARTPRGVPALTALSQGLPVVFGMFAPGDYYKVASETGRMPRPDQIATNKPPSGHAMLIVGYDLTDRCYLVRNSWSASWAEGGYFWIPFETMDAWSQEEDFWTIGAIEQTSGFSLMGPSISESMTSVGVTEDLVQSTSQGVSALRMGLRQQLNEGLEAAKRDFRNRLRGK
;
A
#
# COMPACT_ATOMS: atom_id res chain seq x y z
N MET A 1 -8.81 -2.57 28.25
CA MET A 1 -7.78 -2.09 27.33
C MET A 1 -8.46 -1.91 25.99
N SER A 2 -8.79 -0.69 25.62
CA SER A 2 -9.74 -0.39 24.53
C SER A 2 -9.12 -0.65 23.16
N GLY A 3 -9.46 -1.82 22.58
CA GLY A 3 -9.12 -2.20 21.19
C GLY A 3 -9.91 -1.45 20.12
N HIS A 4 -10.66 -0.41 20.52
CA HIS A 4 -11.47 0.43 19.66
C HIS A 4 -11.17 1.89 19.99
N THR A 5 -10.95 2.72 18.96
CA THR A 5 -11.48 4.09 19.02
C THR A 5 -12.99 3.94 18.80
N SER A 6 -13.85 4.77 19.40
CA SER A 6 -15.29 4.47 19.59
C SER A 6 -16.06 3.87 18.41
N ASP A 7 -15.60 4.10 17.17
CA ASP A 7 -16.27 3.70 15.94
C ASP A 7 -15.43 2.84 14.98
N TYR A 8 -14.13 2.60 15.25
CA TYR A 8 -13.22 1.91 14.32
C TYR A 8 -12.38 0.82 14.99
N SER A 9 -12.17 -0.28 14.25
CA SER A 9 -11.36 -1.41 14.70
C SER A 9 -9.86 -1.18 14.47
N LEU A 10 -9.06 -1.55 15.48
CA LEU A 10 -7.59 -1.62 15.44
C LEU A 10 -7.08 -3.08 15.37
N HIS A 11 -7.95 -3.99 14.94
CA HIS A 11 -7.67 -5.43 14.89
C HIS A 11 -7.47 -5.99 13.47
N GLY A 12 -7.27 -5.12 12.49
CA GLY A 12 -7.22 -5.51 11.08
C GLY A 12 -5.86 -5.92 10.50
N CYS A 13 -4.76 -5.50 11.11
CA CYS A 13 -3.42 -5.85 10.66
C CYS A 13 -2.83 -6.95 11.53
N ILE A 14 -2.62 -8.10 10.92
CA ILE A 14 -1.91 -9.23 11.52
C ILE A 14 -0.44 -9.13 11.13
N PHE A 15 0.45 -9.42 12.08
CA PHE A 15 1.88 -9.30 11.90
C PHE A 15 2.55 -10.67 11.88
N GLU A 16 3.60 -10.76 11.09
CA GLU A 16 4.39 -11.97 10.96
C GLU A 16 5.22 -12.19 12.21
N THR A 17 5.25 -13.42 12.73
CA THR A 17 6.20 -13.80 13.79
C THR A 17 7.63 -13.92 13.24
N LYS A 18 7.73 -14.28 11.96
CA LYS A 18 8.95 -14.29 11.16
C LYS A 18 8.61 -13.79 9.76
N PRO A 19 9.33 -12.80 9.21
CA PRO A 19 9.10 -12.31 7.86
C PRO A 19 9.16 -13.43 6.81
N SER A 20 8.10 -13.55 6.02
CA SER A 20 7.99 -14.40 4.85
C SER A 20 8.91 -13.89 3.74
N PRO A 21 9.47 -14.80 2.91
CA PRO A 21 10.31 -14.43 1.78
C PRO A 21 9.63 -13.41 0.87
N ALA A 22 10.23 -12.24 0.69
CA ALA A 22 9.73 -11.17 -0.17
C ALA A 22 10.89 -10.40 -0.80
N PRO A 23 10.76 -9.89 -2.03
CA PRO A 23 11.74 -8.95 -2.55
C PRO A 23 11.82 -7.74 -1.62
N THR A 24 13.02 -7.24 -1.42
CA THR A 24 13.28 -6.03 -0.63
C THR A 24 13.71 -4.91 -1.57
N LEU A 25 13.15 -3.73 -1.36
CA LEU A 25 13.48 -2.53 -2.08
C LEU A 25 14.92 -2.11 -1.76
N SER A 26 15.78 -2.15 -2.77
CA SER A 26 17.06 -1.47 -2.72
C SER A 26 16.87 -0.04 -3.21
N ALA A 27 17.03 0.91 -2.29
CA ALA A 27 16.90 2.32 -2.58
C ALA A 27 18.27 2.94 -2.90
N PRO A 28 18.37 3.84 -3.89
CA PRO A 28 19.60 4.56 -4.16
C PRO A 28 19.93 5.50 -3.00
N LYS A 29 21.22 5.78 -2.79
CA LYS A 29 21.63 6.88 -1.91
C LYS A 29 21.28 8.20 -2.60
N LEU A 30 20.34 8.95 -2.04
CA LEU A 30 19.92 10.26 -2.54
C LEU A 30 20.01 11.30 -1.42
N ASN A 31 20.20 12.55 -1.81
CA ASN A 31 19.88 13.68 -0.94
C ASN A 31 18.36 13.81 -0.89
N LEU A 32 17.77 13.49 0.25
CA LEU A 32 16.33 13.56 0.45
C LEU A 32 15.90 15.03 0.57
N PRO A 33 14.82 15.46 -0.12
CA PRO A 33 14.17 16.74 0.17
C PRO A 33 13.75 16.81 1.64
N ASP A 34 13.70 18.01 2.24
CA ASP A 34 13.31 18.14 3.65
C ASP A 34 11.85 17.75 3.90
N ARG A 35 10.99 17.90 2.88
CA ARG A 35 9.56 17.59 2.97
C ARG A 35 9.04 16.99 1.68
N ILE A 36 8.18 15.99 1.81
CA ILE A 36 7.40 15.38 0.73
C ILE A 36 5.94 15.34 1.15
N ASP A 37 5.04 15.75 0.26
CA ASP A 37 3.59 15.66 0.44
C ASP A 37 2.96 15.17 -0.85
N LEU A 38 2.41 13.95 -0.83
CA LEU A 38 1.81 13.30 -1.98
C LEU A 38 0.28 13.29 -1.91
N ARG A 39 -0.36 14.05 -1.01
CA ARG A 39 -1.82 14.05 -0.85
C ARG A 39 -2.57 14.41 -2.12
N ALA A 40 -2.01 15.28 -2.96
CA ALA A 40 -2.61 15.67 -4.24
C ALA A 40 -2.79 14.51 -5.24
N LEU A 41 -2.10 13.38 -5.03
CA LEU A 41 -2.20 12.17 -5.86
C LEU A 41 -3.09 11.09 -5.22
N CYS A 42 -3.55 11.30 -3.98
CA CYS A 42 -4.40 10.35 -3.29
C CYS A 42 -5.85 10.44 -3.79
N SER A 43 -6.51 9.29 -3.94
CA SER A 43 -7.97 9.20 -4.04
C SER A 43 -8.68 9.68 -2.75
N PRO A 44 -10.01 9.89 -2.77
CA PRO A 44 -10.79 10.19 -1.56
C PRO A 44 -10.54 9.18 -0.43
N VAL A 45 -10.48 9.64 0.83
CA VAL A 45 -10.19 8.76 1.97
C VAL A 45 -11.32 7.77 2.22
N GLU A 46 -10.96 6.49 2.28
CA GLU A 46 -11.88 5.37 2.49
C GLU A 46 -12.44 5.34 3.90
N ASN A 47 -13.55 4.60 4.07
CA ASN A 47 -14.11 4.28 5.38
C ASN A 47 -14.24 2.76 5.54
N GLN A 48 -13.40 2.15 6.39
CA GLN A 48 -13.43 0.72 6.68
C GLN A 48 -14.62 0.30 7.56
N GLN A 49 -15.36 1.27 8.11
CA GLN A 49 -16.43 1.08 9.07
C GLN A 49 -15.96 0.23 10.27
N ARG A 50 -16.74 -0.75 10.72
CA ARG A 50 -16.40 -1.59 11.87
C ARG A 50 -15.60 -2.84 11.51
N THR A 51 -15.23 -2.99 10.23
CA THR A 51 -14.52 -4.18 9.74
C THR A 51 -13.03 -4.16 10.10
N ASN A 52 -12.39 -5.32 10.02
CA ASN A 52 -10.95 -5.50 10.18
C ASN A 52 -10.17 -5.37 8.84
N SER A 53 -10.69 -4.60 7.88
CA SER A 53 -10.17 -4.55 6.50
C SER A 53 -9.03 -3.54 6.25
N CYS A 54 -8.39 -2.98 7.28
CA CYS A 54 -7.43 -1.86 7.15
C CYS A 54 -6.30 -2.11 6.14
N VAL A 55 -5.77 -3.34 6.07
CA VAL A 55 -4.75 -3.73 5.08
C VAL A 55 -5.25 -3.50 3.66
N ALA A 56 -6.45 -3.98 3.33
CA ALA A 56 -7.02 -3.82 2.00
C ALA A 56 -7.32 -2.35 1.68
N ASN A 57 -7.72 -1.54 2.67
CA ASN A 57 -7.91 -0.10 2.47
C ASN A 57 -6.58 0.59 2.13
N ALA A 58 -5.49 0.27 2.84
CA ALA A 58 -4.17 0.83 2.57
C ALA A 58 -3.63 0.40 1.19
N VAL A 59 -3.83 -0.86 0.81
CA VAL A 59 -3.43 -1.40 -0.49
C VAL A 59 -4.21 -0.75 -1.63
N VAL A 60 -5.55 -0.64 -1.52
CA VAL A 60 -6.38 0.08 -2.50
C VAL A 60 -5.93 1.53 -2.64
N GLY A 61 -5.70 2.22 -1.52
CA GLY A 61 -5.20 3.60 -1.54
C GLY A 61 -3.87 3.74 -2.30
N ALA A 62 -2.97 2.76 -2.21
CA ALA A 62 -1.73 2.74 -2.97
C ALA A 62 -1.97 2.48 -4.48
N LEU A 63 -2.86 1.54 -4.83
CA LEU A 63 -3.19 1.24 -6.23
C LEU A 63 -3.83 2.44 -6.93
N GLU A 64 -4.82 3.07 -6.30
CA GLU A 64 -5.49 4.26 -6.82
C GLU A 64 -4.57 5.47 -6.89
N PHE A 65 -3.64 5.61 -5.94
CA PHE A 65 -2.58 6.60 -6.02
C PHE A 65 -1.76 6.43 -7.32
N HIS A 66 -1.44 5.19 -7.69
CA HIS A 66 -0.71 4.93 -8.93
C HIS A 66 -1.53 5.27 -10.19
N GLN A 67 -2.86 5.09 -10.18
CA GLN A 67 -3.71 5.54 -11.27
C GLN A 67 -3.58 7.06 -11.47
N ASN A 68 -3.71 7.84 -10.40
CA ASN A 68 -3.56 9.30 -10.44
C ASN A 68 -2.15 9.74 -10.83
N LYS A 69 -1.10 9.14 -10.25
CA LYS A 69 0.30 9.43 -10.59
C LYS A 69 0.58 9.23 -12.08
N ASN A 70 -0.01 8.18 -12.66
CA ASN A 70 0.12 7.84 -14.07
C ASN A 70 -0.89 8.58 -14.98
N LYS A 71 -1.68 9.52 -14.43
CA LYS A 71 -2.71 10.28 -15.14
C LYS A 71 -3.76 9.39 -15.82
N MET A 72 -4.03 8.23 -15.23
CA MET A 72 -5.11 7.34 -15.64
C MET A 72 -6.42 7.83 -15.03
N PRO A 73 -7.58 7.55 -15.66
CA PRO A 73 -8.88 7.77 -15.02
C PRO A 73 -8.95 7.01 -13.69
N LEU A 74 -9.31 7.72 -12.62
CA LEU A 74 -9.48 7.10 -11.30
C LEU A 74 -10.68 6.15 -11.32
N THR A 75 -10.38 4.87 -11.09
CA THR A 75 -11.33 3.79 -10.87
C THR A 75 -11.27 3.40 -9.41
N ASP A 76 -12.41 3.46 -8.72
CA ASP A 76 -12.58 3.00 -7.34
C ASP A 76 -12.48 1.46 -7.28
N LEU A 77 -11.56 0.95 -6.45
CA LEU A 77 -11.25 -0.48 -6.35
C LEU A 77 -11.87 -1.13 -5.10
N SER A 78 -12.35 -2.36 -5.27
CA SER A 78 -13.01 -3.12 -4.22
C SER A 78 -12.03 -3.56 -3.14
N ARG A 79 -12.11 -2.88 -2.00
CA ARG A 79 -11.41 -3.27 -0.76
C ARG A 79 -11.83 -4.65 -0.27
N LEU A 80 -13.11 -5.02 -0.38
CA LEU A 80 -13.59 -6.33 0.05
C LEU A 80 -13.10 -7.47 -0.86
N PHE A 81 -12.88 -7.22 -2.14
CA PHE A 81 -12.28 -8.20 -3.05
C PHE A 81 -10.86 -8.55 -2.60
N ILE A 82 -10.02 -7.53 -2.37
CA ILE A 82 -8.65 -7.73 -1.87
C ILE A 82 -8.67 -8.35 -0.47
N TYR A 83 -9.56 -7.89 0.42
CA TYR A 83 -9.62 -8.38 1.79
C TYR A 83 -10.08 -9.84 1.91
N TYR A 84 -11.03 -10.27 1.07
CA TYR A 84 -11.44 -11.68 1.00
C TYR A 84 -10.28 -12.56 0.52
N ASN A 85 -9.66 -12.20 -0.61
CA ASN A 85 -8.59 -13.00 -1.21
C ASN A 85 -7.31 -13.01 -0.34
N ALA A 86 -6.99 -11.93 0.38
CA ALA A 86 -5.88 -11.92 1.31
C ALA A 86 -6.09 -12.90 2.47
N ARG A 87 -7.31 -13.02 3.00
CA ARG A 87 -7.64 -13.98 4.05
C ARG A 87 -7.71 -15.42 3.54
N SER A 88 -8.11 -15.64 2.30
CA SER A 88 -8.15 -16.99 1.73
C SER A 88 -6.76 -17.63 1.61
N LEU A 89 -5.70 -16.83 1.46
CA LEU A 89 -4.31 -17.32 1.49
C LEU A 89 -3.92 -17.94 2.85
N SER A 90 -4.54 -17.49 3.95
CA SER A 90 -4.40 -18.08 5.30
C SER A 90 -5.58 -18.95 5.73
N LYS A 91 -6.53 -19.24 4.84
CA LYS A 91 -7.78 -19.97 5.15
C LYS A 91 -8.60 -19.35 6.29
N SER A 92 -8.60 -18.02 6.37
CA SER A 92 -9.28 -17.24 7.41
C SER A 92 -10.43 -16.36 6.88
N GLU A 93 -10.85 -16.56 5.63
CA GLU A 93 -11.85 -15.76 4.93
C GLU A 93 -13.27 -15.86 5.51
N GLN A 94 -13.54 -16.93 6.27
CA GLN A 94 -14.83 -17.16 6.93
C GLN A 94 -15.05 -16.27 8.17
N GLN A 95 -14.05 -15.48 8.59
CA GLN A 95 -14.13 -14.59 9.75
C GLN A 95 -13.50 -13.24 9.47
N ASP A 96 -14.06 -12.17 10.03
CA ASP A 96 -13.45 -10.83 9.99
C ASP A 96 -12.26 -10.73 10.94
N SER A 97 -11.16 -11.39 10.60
CA SER A 97 -9.99 -11.62 11.48
C SER A 97 -8.81 -10.70 11.20
N GLY A 98 -8.94 -9.77 10.24
CA GLY A 98 -7.83 -9.02 9.69
C GLY A 98 -7.05 -9.83 8.66
N SER A 99 -5.99 -9.24 8.12
CA SER A 99 -5.08 -9.94 7.20
C SER A 99 -3.64 -9.50 7.42
N TYR A 100 -2.71 -10.26 6.84
CA TYR A 100 -1.33 -9.84 6.73
C TYR A 100 -1.15 -8.85 5.57
N ILE A 101 -0.22 -7.89 5.70
CA ILE A 101 0.07 -6.94 4.62
C ILE A 101 0.56 -7.68 3.37
N HIS A 102 1.49 -8.63 3.54
CA HIS A 102 2.03 -9.40 2.42
C HIS A 102 0.99 -10.29 1.73
N HIS A 103 -0.03 -10.77 2.45
CA HIS A 103 -1.20 -11.44 1.83
C HIS A 103 -2.04 -10.46 1.00
N GLY A 104 -2.22 -9.22 1.48
CA GLY A 104 -2.85 -8.16 0.69
C GLY A 104 -2.10 -7.89 -0.62
N MET A 105 -0.78 -7.79 -0.54
CA MET A 105 0.08 -7.61 -1.72
C MET A 105 0.00 -8.81 -2.68
N ALA A 106 0.12 -10.03 -2.14
CA ALA A 106 0.06 -11.25 -2.94
C ALA A 106 -1.32 -11.48 -3.57
N ALA A 107 -2.40 -11.13 -2.89
CA ALA A 107 -3.76 -11.22 -3.43
C ALA A 107 -3.94 -10.32 -4.65
N VAL A 108 -3.43 -9.09 -4.61
CA VAL A 108 -3.47 -8.19 -5.78
C VAL A 108 -2.65 -8.74 -6.94
N LEU A 109 -1.48 -9.34 -6.69
CA LEU A 109 -0.69 -9.93 -7.78
C LEU A 109 -1.34 -11.18 -8.36
N ALA A 110 -1.97 -12.01 -7.53
CA ALA A 110 -2.57 -13.27 -7.97
C ALA A 110 -3.93 -13.08 -8.66
N PHE A 111 -4.73 -12.11 -8.20
CA PHE A 111 -6.13 -11.98 -8.59
C PHE A 111 -6.49 -10.62 -9.16
N GLY A 112 -5.60 -9.63 -9.08
CA GLY A 112 -5.88 -8.25 -9.44
C GLY A 112 -6.71 -7.49 -8.40
N ALA A 113 -7.35 -6.42 -8.85
CA ALA A 113 -8.29 -5.63 -8.06
C ALA A 113 -9.59 -5.40 -8.83
N CYS A 114 -10.71 -5.94 -8.34
CA CYS A 114 -12.02 -5.71 -8.95
C CYS A 114 -12.48 -4.27 -8.69
N GLU A 115 -13.24 -3.68 -9.62
CA GLU A 115 -13.90 -2.39 -9.41
C GLU A 115 -14.92 -2.44 -8.24
N ALA A 116 -14.94 -1.39 -7.41
CA ALA A 116 -15.83 -1.30 -6.26
C ALA A 116 -17.32 -1.37 -6.65
N ARG A 117 -17.71 -0.89 -7.83
CA ARG A 117 -19.10 -0.99 -8.32
C ARG A 117 -19.58 -2.43 -8.53
N MET A 118 -18.67 -3.37 -8.76
CA MET A 118 -18.99 -4.79 -8.95
C MET A 118 -18.96 -5.56 -7.63
N TRP A 119 -18.10 -5.15 -6.70
CA TRP A 119 -18.02 -5.71 -5.37
C TRP A 119 -17.97 -4.60 -4.31
N PRO A 120 -19.12 -4.00 -3.96
CA PRO A 120 -19.19 -2.80 -3.13
C PRO A 120 -18.81 -3.07 -1.68
N PHE A 121 -18.38 -2.03 -0.97
CA PHE A 121 -18.05 -2.13 0.45
C PHE A 121 -19.32 -2.21 1.29
N GLN A 122 -19.74 -3.43 1.63
CA GLN A 122 -20.85 -3.70 2.55
C GLN A 122 -20.35 -4.65 3.64
N GLU A 123 -20.52 -4.31 4.91
CA GLU A 123 -20.00 -5.13 6.03
C GLU A 123 -20.52 -6.59 5.97
N ALA A 124 -21.77 -6.78 5.54
CA ALA A 124 -22.38 -8.11 5.36
C ALA A 124 -21.66 -8.98 4.30
N MET A 125 -20.89 -8.38 3.39
CA MET A 125 -20.17 -9.07 2.33
C MET A 125 -18.74 -9.45 2.73
N VAL A 126 -18.28 -9.10 3.94
CA VAL A 126 -16.90 -9.35 4.40
C VAL A 126 -16.50 -10.83 4.25
N THR A 127 -17.37 -11.77 4.59
CA THR A 127 -17.08 -13.21 4.50
C THR A 127 -17.64 -13.86 3.23
N THR A 128 -18.23 -13.07 2.33
CA THR A 128 -18.81 -13.58 1.09
C THR A 128 -17.76 -13.62 -0.02
N GLN A 129 -17.69 -14.74 -0.74
CA GLN A 129 -16.80 -14.88 -1.88
C GLN A 129 -17.22 -13.95 -3.04
N PRO A 130 -16.30 -13.18 -3.64
CA PRO A 130 -16.58 -12.43 -4.86
C PRO A 130 -17.03 -13.33 -6.01
N THR A 131 -17.89 -12.79 -6.86
CA THR A 131 -18.37 -13.53 -8.04
C THR A 131 -17.26 -13.74 -9.08
N GLU A 132 -17.41 -14.73 -9.95
CA GLU A 132 -16.48 -14.96 -11.07
C GLU A 132 -16.32 -13.72 -11.96
N ALA A 133 -17.40 -12.96 -12.17
CA ALA A 133 -17.35 -11.68 -12.89
C ALA A 133 -16.39 -10.68 -12.24
N CYS A 134 -16.29 -10.67 -10.91
CA CYS A 134 -15.33 -9.82 -10.19
C CYS A 134 -13.89 -10.26 -10.46
N TYR A 135 -13.61 -11.57 -10.42
CA TYR A 135 -12.28 -12.10 -10.75
C TYR A 135 -11.88 -11.84 -12.21
N ASN A 136 -12.83 -11.92 -13.14
CA ASN A 136 -12.58 -11.59 -14.54
C ASN A 136 -12.30 -10.10 -14.74
N ASN A 137 -13.03 -9.22 -14.05
CA ASN A 137 -12.79 -7.77 -14.08
C ASN A 137 -11.47 -7.38 -13.42
N ALA A 138 -11.09 -8.06 -12.34
CA ALA A 138 -9.92 -7.72 -11.53
C ALA A 138 -8.59 -7.77 -12.31
N ARG A 139 -8.49 -8.64 -13.31
CA ARG A 139 -7.33 -8.77 -14.22
C ARG A 139 -6.99 -7.50 -15.01
N ASN A 140 -7.91 -6.52 -15.05
CA ASN A 140 -7.63 -5.23 -15.69
C ASN A 140 -6.84 -4.27 -14.79
N TYR A 141 -6.72 -4.60 -13.50
CA TYR A 141 -6.14 -3.75 -12.46
C TYR A 141 -5.11 -4.52 -11.62
N ASP A 142 -4.24 -5.26 -12.31
CA ASP A 142 -3.16 -6.02 -11.67
C ASP A 142 -2.00 -5.09 -11.29
N ALA A 143 -1.34 -5.41 -10.17
CA ALA A 143 -0.06 -4.79 -9.84
C ALA A 143 1.10 -5.64 -10.35
N VAL A 144 2.18 -4.96 -10.70
CA VAL A 144 3.32 -5.60 -11.36
C VAL A 144 4.31 -6.17 -10.34
N GLN A 145 4.48 -5.48 -9.20
CA GLN A 145 5.49 -5.81 -8.20
C GLN A 145 5.03 -5.35 -6.81
N TYR A 146 5.54 -6.02 -5.78
CA TYR A 146 5.59 -5.51 -4.43
C TYR A 146 6.97 -5.76 -3.83
N ALA A 147 7.32 -4.98 -2.82
CA ALA A 147 8.56 -5.19 -2.09
C ALA A 147 8.45 -4.73 -0.64
N ARG A 148 9.15 -5.43 0.26
CA ARG A 148 9.45 -4.89 1.58
C ARG A 148 10.27 -3.63 1.41
N THR A 149 9.87 -2.58 2.10
CA THR A 149 10.46 -1.25 2.01
C THR A 149 10.75 -0.77 3.42
N PRO A 150 11.85 -1.22 4.04
CA PRO A 150 12.05 -1.04 5.47
C PRO A 150 11.93 0.41 5.93
N ARG A 151 11.45 0.59 7.18
CA ARG A 151 11.34 1.90 7.82
C ARG A 151 12.67 2.67 7.76
N GLY A 152 12.61 3.99 7.65
CA GLY A 152 13.78 4.86 7.58
C GLY A 152 14.19 5.17 6.13
N VAL A 153 15.48 5.08 5.82
CA VAL A 153 16.02 5.53 4.52
C VAL A 153 15.30 4.89 3.31
N PRO A 154 15.04 3.57 3.26
CA PRO A 154 14.34 2.98 2.12
C PRO A 154 12.93 3.57 1.91
N ALA A 155 12.14 3.70 2.97
CA ALA A 155 10.80 4.30 2.92
C ALA A 155 10.84 5.79 2.54
N LEU A 156 11.74 6.58 3.13
CA LEU A 156 11.91 8.00 2.79
C LEU A 156 12.32 8.19 1.32
N THR A 157 13.22 7.35 0.81
CA THR A 157 13.62 7.37 -0.59
C THR A 157 12.46 6.99 -1.50
N ALA A 158 11.68 5.95 -1.17
CA ALA A 158 10.47 5.57 -1.91
C ALA A 158 9.48 6.75 -2.02
N LEU A 159 9.19 7.40 -0.89
CA LEU A 159 8.29 8.57 -0.84
C LEU A 159 8.84 9.74 -1.67
N SER A 160 10.14 10.02 -1.61
CA SER A 160 10.77 11.08 -2.42
C SER A 160 10.64 10.87 -3.93
N GLN A 161 10.45 9.62 -4.35
CA GLN A 161 10.25 9.23 -5.75
C GLN A 161 8.75 9.03 -6.09
N GLY A 162 7.86 9.46 -5.18
CA GLY A 162 6.41 9.36 -5.34
C GLY A 162 5.89 7.94 -5.27
N LEU A 163 6.51 7.06 -4.47
CA LEU A 163 5.99 5.73 -4.15
C LEU A 163 5.42 5.78 -2.72
N PRO A 164 4.10 5.64 -2.53
CA PRO A 164 3.54 5.58 -1.19
C PRO A 164 3.88 4.24 -0.53
N VAL A 165 3.90 4.20 0.80
CA VAL A 165 4.35 3.02 1.55
C VAL A 165 3.22 2.53 2.46
N VAL A 166 2.72 1.32 2.20
CA VAL A 166 1.78 0.64 3.10
C VAL A 166 2.57 0.16 4.32
N PHE A 167 2.04 0.36 5.52
CA PHE A 167 2.70 -0.10 6.75
C PHE A 167 1.70 -0.55 7.79
N GLY A 168 2.17 -1.34 8.76
CA GLY A 168 1.41 -1.75 9.95
C GLY A 168 2.05 -1.23 11.24
N MET A 169 1.22 -0.89 12.23
CA MET A 169 1.70 -0.56 13.57
C MET A 169 0.75 -1.02 14.69
N PHE A 170 1.30 -1.23 15.88
CA PHE A 170 0.60 -1.55 17.12
C PHE A 170 0.43 -0.30 18.00
N ALA A 171 0.00 0.83 17.42
CA ALA A 171 -0.28 2.01 18.23
C ALA A 171 -1.51 1.77 19.13
N PRO A 172 -1.46 2.11 20.42
CA PRO A 172 -2.62 2.11 21.30
C PRO A 172 -3.71 3.07 20.81
N GLY A 173 -4.98 2.79 21.14
CA GLY A 173 -6.13 3.61 20.75
C GLY A 173 -6.02 5.09 21.14
N ASP A 174 -5.38 5.39 22.28
CA ASP A 174 -5.19 6.77 22.76
C ASP A 174 -4.33 7.62 21.82
N TYR A 175 -3.40 7.00 21.06
CA TYR A 175 -2.59 7.71 20.07
C TYR A 175 -3.47 8.19 18.91
N TYR A 176 -4.39 7.34 18.46
CA TYR A 176 -5.36 7.68 17.43
C TYR A 176 -6.38 8.70 17.92
N LYS A 177 -6.80 8.63 19.20
CA LYS A 177 -7.69 9.63 19.79
C LYS A 177 -7.04 11.02 19.75
N VAL A 178 -5.81 11.15 20.23
CA VAL A 178 -5.07 12.42 20.17
C VAL A 178 -4.88 12.88 18.72
N ALA A 179 -4.55 11.97 17.80
CA ALA A 179 -4.43 12.31 16.38
C ALA A 179 -5.76 12.80 15.78
N SER A 180 -6.90 12.24 16.21
CA SER A 180 -8.22 12.65 15.72
C SER A 180 -8.59 14.08 16.11
N GLU A 181 -8.06 14.55 17.24
CA GLU A 181 -8.33 15.89 17.79
C GLU A 181 -7.29 16.92 17.32
N THR A 182 -6.05 16.49 17.08
CA THR A 182 -4.90 17.39 16.86
C THR A 182 -4.23 17.27 15.50
N GLY A 183 -4.60 16.27 14.69
CA GLY A 183 -3.91 15.95 13.43
C GLY A 183 -2.55 15.25 13.62
N ARG A 184 -2.11 14.96 14.85
CA ARG A 184 -0.80 14.37 15.12
C ARG A 184 -0.84 13.33 16.25
N MET A 185 -0.16 12.21 16.06
CA MET A 185 0.05 11.26 17.15
C MET A 185 1.02 11.80 18.21
N PRO A 186 0.81 11.49 19.49
CA PRO A 186 1.73 11.84 20.55
C PRO A 186 3.04 11.05 20.41
N ARG A 187 4.11 11.59 20.99
CA ARG A 187 5.39 10.89 21.17
C ARG A 187 5.28 9.83 22.29
N PRO A 188 6.09 8.76 22.27
CA PRO A 188 5.99 7.66 23.24
C PRO A 188 6.10 8.05 24.71
N ASP A 189 6.84 9.11 25.01
CA ASP A 189 7.05 9.66 26.35
C ASP A 189 5.88 10.51 26.86
N GLN A 190 4.95 10.91 26.00
CA GLN A 190 3.82 11.77 26.35
C GLN A 190 2.64 11.00 26.93
N ILE A 191 2.46 9.72 26.53
CA ILE A 191 1.35 8.88 26.99
C ILE A 191 1.84 7.45 27.22
N ALA A 192 1.77 7.02 28.48
CA ALA A 192 2.08 5.65 28.87
C ALA A 192 0.91 4.71 28.58
N THR A 193 1.17 3.64 27.85
CA THR A 193 0.14 2.70 27.36
C THR A 193 0.71 1.31 27.16
N ASN A 194 -0.14 0.29 27.16
CA ASN A 194 0.27 -1.07 26.80
C ASN A 194 0.17 -1.31 25.29
N LYS A 195 1.10 -2.12 24.76
CA LYS A 195 1.04 -2.58 23.37
C LYS A 195 -0.28 -3.36 23.13
N PRO A 196 -1.10 -2.99 22.13
CA PRO A 196 -2.29 -3.73 21.78
C PRO A 196 -1.95 -5.13 21.22
N PRO A 197 -2.88 -6.10 21.32
CA PRO A 197 -2.66 -7.47 20.84
C PRO A 197 -2.64 -7.60 19.32
N SER A 198 -3.08 -6.58 18.60
CA SER A 198 -3.17 -6.49 17.15
C SER A 198 -2.77 -5.08 16.71
N GLY A 199 -2.72 -4.83 15.42
CA GLY A 199 -2.48 -3.48 14.93
C GLY A 199 -3.34 -3.08 13.76
N HIS A 200 -2.94 -1.95 13.19
CA HIS A 200 -3.66 -1.24 12.15
C HIS A 200 -2.70 -0.94 11.00
N ALA A 201 -3.22 -1.05 9.77
CA ALA A 201 -2.45 -0.79 8.57
C ALA A 201 -2.96 0.46 7.86
N MET A 202 -2.02 1.28 7.40
CA MET A 202 -2.28 2.59 6.81
C MET A 202 -1.29 2.86 5.67
N LEU A 203 -1.42 4.02 5.01
CA LEU A 203 -0.60 4.41 3.88
C LEU A 203 0.21 5.67 4.20
N ILE A 204 1.54 5.59 4.12
CA ILE A 204 2.42 6.76 4.20
C ILE A 204 2.44 7.43 2.84
N VAL A 205 2.17 8.74 2.83
CA VAL A 205 2.05 9.55 1.61
C VAL A 205 2.93 10.80 1.69
N GLY A 206 3.88 10.84 2.61
CA GLY A 206 4.82 11.94 2.74
C GLY A 206 5.62 11.88 4.02
N TYR A 207 6.47 12.88 4.21
CA TYR A 207 7.25 13.07 5.42
C TYR A 207 7.69 14.53 5.55
N ASP A 208 8.09 14.90 6.77
CA ASP A 208 8.78 16.14 7.09
C ASP A 208 10.00 15.80 7.97
N LEU A 209 11.20 16.06 7.46
CA LEU A 209 12.46 15.78 8.16
C LEU A 209 12.78 16.82 9.22
N THR A 210 12.25 18.04 9.10
CA THR A 210 12.41 19.11 10.10
C THR A 210 11.58 18.78 11.32
N ASP A 211 10.31 18.43 11.11
CA ASP A 211 9.37 18.03 12.17
C ASP A 211 9.47 16.55 12.56
N ARG A 212 10.37 15.81 11.89
CA ARG A 212 10.64 14.38 12.06
C ARG A 212 9.37 13.54 12.14
N CYS A 213 8.56 13.59 11.09
CA CYS A 213 7.30 12.87 11.05
C CYS A 213 6.94 12.34 9.66
N TYR A 214 6.18 11.25 9.65
CA TYR A 214 5.53 10.72 8.45
C TYR A 214 4.13 11.32 8.31
N LEU A 215 3.76 11.66 7.08
CA LEU A 215 2.38 12.01 6.72
C LEU A 215 1.64 10.74 6.32
N VAL A 216 0.54 10.45 7.00
CA VAL A 216 -0.19 9.20 6.86
C VAL A 216 -1.63 9.46 6.44
N ARG A 217 -2.09 8.67 5.48
CA ARG A 217 -3.50 8.50 5.10
C ARG A 217 -4.09 7.35 5.89
N ASN A 218 -5.16 7.63 6.65
CA ASN A 218 -5.94 6.61 7.35
C ASN A 218 -7.09 6.09 6.45
N SER A 219 -7.95 5.22 6.98
CA SER A 219 -9.12 4.65 6.28
C SER A 219 -10.41 4.78 7.10
N TRP A 220 -10.55 5.90 7.80
CA TRP A 220 -11.66 6.20 8.72
C TRP A 220 -12.47 7.43 8.28
N SER A 221 -12.73 7.56 6.97
CA SER A 221 -13.39 8.72 6.35
C SER A 221 -12.56 10.01 6.38
N ALA A 222 -12.88 10.92 5.47
CA ALA A 222 -12.33 12.28 5.45
C ALA A 222 -12.78 13.14 6.66
N SER A 223 -13.81 12.71 7.39
CA SER A 223 -14.29 13.40 8.60
C SER A 223 -13.41 13.17 9.83
N TRP A 224 -12.49 12.19 9.78
CA TRP A 224 -11.58 11.89 10.89
C TRP A 224 -10.28 12.70 10.77
N ALA A 225 -9.82 13.32 11.86
CA ALA A 225 -8.62 14.15 11.92
C ALA A 225 -8.59 15.25 10.81
N GLU A 226 -7.45 15.45 10.16
CA GLU A 226 -7.27 16.46 9.11
C GLU A 226 -7.63 15.87 7.74
N GLY A 227 -8.92 15.75 7.45
CA GLY A 227 -9.37 15.25 6.14
C GLY A 227 -9.11 13.76 5.92
N GLY A 228 -8.97 12.97 7.00
CA GLY A 228 -8.55 11.57 6.98
C GLY A 228 -7.04 11.35 7.03
N TYR A 229 -6.25 12.42 7.20
CA TYR A 229 -4.80 12.39 7.29
C TYR A 229 -4.33 12.85 8.66
N PHE A 230 -3.11 12.45 9.02
CA PHE A 230 -2.47 12.83 10.27
C PHE A 230 -0.95 12.60 10.20
N TRP A 231 -0.23 13.12 11.20
CA TRP A 231 1.22 13.01 11.31
C TRP A 231 1.64 12.03 12.40
N ILE A 232 2.62 11.17 12.09
CA ILE A 232 3.23 10.25 13.05
C ILE A 232 4.69 10.67 13.27
N PRO A 233 5.09 11.09 14.48
CA PRO A 233 6.50 11.32 14.80
C PRO A 233 7.35 10.07 14.52
N PHE A 234 8.59 10.24 14.06
CA PHE A 234 9.49 9.11 13.80
C PHE A 234 9.68 8.24 15.03
N GLU A 235 9.82 8.85 16.21
CA GLU A 235 9.97 8.12 17.47
C GLU A 235 8.72 7.29 17.82
N THR A 236 7.53 7.79 17.48
CA THR A 236 6.26 7.06 17.61
C THR A 236 6.19 5.89 16.63
N MET A 237 6.62 6.11 15.39
CA MET A 237 6.71 5.04 14.39
C MET A 237 7.68 3.94 14.85
N ASP A 238 8.84 4.32 15.37
CA ASP A 238 9.89 3.42 15.85
C ASP A 238 9.42 2.59 17.06
N ALA A 239 8.65 3.20 17.97
CA ALA A 239 8.15 2.52 19.16
C ALA A 239 7.06 1.47 18.87
N TRP A 240 6.26 1.69 17.82
CA TRP A 240 5.02 0.94 17.61
C TRP A 240 4.98 0.12 16.31
N SER A 241 6.00 0.16 15.46
CA SER A 241 6.10 -0.64 14.23
C SER A 241 7.39 -1.46 14.17
N GLN A 242 7.40 -2.56 13.43
CA GLN A 242 8.63 -3.28 13.10
C GLN A 242 9.21 -2.73 11.79
N GLU A 243 10.51 -2.84 11.60
CA GLU A 243 11.20 -2.28 10.43
C GLU A 243 10.73 -2.92 9.12
N GLU A 244 10.34 -4.20 9.16
CA GLU A 244 9.98 -5.03 8.02
C GLU A 244 8.49 -4.97 7.64
N ASP A 245 7.66 -4.29 8.44
CA ASP A 245 6.20 -4.18 8.26
C ASP A 245 5.79 -3.10 7.25
N PHE A 246 6.73 -2.65 6.43
CA PHE A 246 6.58 -1.58 5.46
C PHE A 246 6.75 -2.12 4.04
N TRP A 247 5.88 -1.68 3.13
CA TRP A 247 5.72 -2.29 1.82
C TRP A 247 5.39 -1.26 0.74
N THR A 248 5.96 -1.45 -0.43
CA THR A 248 5.57 -0.75 -1.65
C THR A 248 4.92 -1.75 -2.60
N ILE A 249 3.94 -1.27 -3.38
CA ILE A 249 3.28 -2.00 -4.45
C ILE A 249 3.21 -1.10 -5.68
N GLY A 250 3.37 -1.66 -6.87
CA GLY A 250 3.31 -0.93 -8.13
C GLY A 250 4.44 -1.30 -9.08
N ALA A 251 4.72 -0.44 -10.05
CA ALA A 251 5.81 -0.64 -11.00
C ALA A 251 7.16 -0.16 -10.44
N ILE A 252 7.62 -0.78 -9.36
CA ILE A 252 8.76 -0.34 -8.54
C ILE A 252 10.03 -0.14 -9.37
N GLU A 253 10.44 -1.15 -10.14
CA GLU A 253 11.68 -1.11 -10.94
C GLU A 253 11.63 -0.15 -12.13
N GLN A 254 10.46 0.40 -12.47
CA GLN A 254 10.35 1.46 -13.48
C GLN A 254 10.71 2.83 -12.90
N THR A 255 10.73 2.94 -11.57
CA THR A 255 11.17 4.16 -10.89
C THR A 255 12.70 4.17 -10.85
N SER A 256 13.31 5.20 -11.44
CA SER A 256 14.77 5.24 -11.66
C SER A 256 15.56 5.05 -10.36
N GLY A 257 16.52 4.12 -10.39
CA GLY A 257 17.44 3.87 -9.28
C GLY A 257 16.99 2.83 -8.26
N PHE A 258 15.74 2.35 -8.32
CA PHE A 258 15.31 1.22 -7.50
C PHE A 258 15.62 -0.13 -8.15
N SER A 259 15.99 -1.09 -7.32
CA SER A 259 16.06 -2.50 -7.69
C SER A 259 15.44 -3.37 -6.61
N LEU A 260 14.98 -4.55 -7.01
CA LEU A 260 14.50 -5.56 -6.07
C LEU A 260 15.63 -6.56 -5.77
N MET A 261 15.85 -6.82 -4.48
CA MET A 261 16.82 -7.81 -4.01
C MET A 261 16.14 -8.93 -3.24
N GLY A 262 16.81 -10.07 -3.12
CA GLY A 262 16.30 -11.22 -2.37
C GLY A 262 15.43 -12.14 -3.23
N PRO A 263 14.45 -12.82 -2.62
CA PRO A 263 13.57 -13.76 -3.33
C PRO A 263 12.85 -13.11 -4.51
N SER A 264 12.57 -13.91 -5.53
CA SER A 264 11.72 -13.50 -6.63
C SER A 264 10.25 -13.37 -6.18
N ILE A 265 9.47 -12.55 -6.91
CA ILE A 265 8.01 -12.46 -6.69
C ILE A 265 7.34 -13.84 -6.74
N SER A 266 7.80 -14.72 -7.64
CA SER A 266 7.29 -16.09 -7.77
C SER A 266 7.49 -16.90 -6.48
N GLU A 267 8.72 -16.91 -5.95
CA GLU A 267 9.05 -17.60 -4.70
C GLU A 267 8.22 -17.06 -3.52
N SER A 268 8.04 -15.75 -3.47
CA SER A 268 7.24 -15.08 -2.46
C SER A 268 5.76 -15.46 -2.52
N MET A 269 5.17 -15.45 -3.72
CA MET A 269 3.77 -15.84 -3.91
C MET A 269 3.52 -17.31 -3.55
N THR A 270 4.42 -18.22 -3.93
CA THR A 270 4.32 -19.63 -3.54
C THR A 270 4.44 -19.80 -2.02
N SER A 271 5.31 -19.01 -1.36
CA SER A 271 5.52 -19.11 0.10
C SER A 271 4.28 -18.75 0.93
N VAL A 272 3.35 -17.98 0.35
CA VAL A 272 2.11 -17.52 1.01
C VAL A 272 0.87 -18.28 0.50
N GLY A 273 1.07 -19.40 -0.19
CA GLY A 273 -0.01 -20.30 -0.59
C GLY A 273 -0.72 -19.94 -1.90
N VAL A 274 -0.15 -19.07 -2.74
CA VAL A 274 -0.64 -18.90 -4.12
C VAL A 274 -0.30 -20.13 -4.94
N THR A 275 -1.25 -20.65 -5.71
CA THR A 275 -1.07 -21.86 -6.53
C THR A 275 -0.07 -21.65 -7.66
N GLU A 276 0.62 -22.71 -8.07
CA GLU A 276 1.63 -22.65 -9.14
C GLU A 276 1.04 -22.12 -10.47
N ASP A 277 -0.18 -22.53 -10.83
CA ASP A 277 -0.86 -22.05 -12.03
C ASP A 277 -1.07 -20.53 -12.02
N LEU A 278 -1.49 -19.98 -10.87
CA LEU A 278 -1.67 -18.53 -10.71
C LEU A 278 -0.34 -17.79 -10.76
N VAL A 279 0.70 -18.32 -10.11
CA VAL A 279 2.05 -17.76 -10.14
C VAL A 279 2.60 -17.72 -11.58
N GLN A 280 2.45 -18.80 -12.34
CA GLN A 280 2.87 -18.86 -13.74
C GLN A 280 2.13 -17.82 -14.60
N SER A 281 0.80 -17.73 -14.47
CA SER A 281 0.01 -16.75 -15.20
C SER A 281 0.41 -15.31 -14.89
N THR A 282 0.67 -15.00 -13.61
CA THR A 282 1.15 -13.69 -13.15
C THR A 282 2.52 -13.36 -13.74
N SER A 283 3.45 -14.32 -13.73
CA SER A 283 4.80 -14.13 -14.25
C SER A 283 4.83 -13.80 -15.75
N GLN A 284 3.95 -14.45 -16.53
CA GLN A 284 3.80 -14.19 -17.96
C GLN A 284 3.17 -12.81 -18.21
N GLY A 285 2.14 -12.44 -17.44
CA GLY A 285 1.51 -11.11 -17.51
C GLY A 285 2.48 -9.98 -17.18
N VAL A 286 3.25 -10.11 -16.09
CA VAL A 286 4.30 -9.14 -15.71
C VAL A 286 5.38 -9.01 -16.78
N SER A 287 5.78 -10.11 -17.41
CA SER A 287 6.76 -10.10 -18.51
C SER A 287 6.23 -9.35 -19.72
N ALA A 288 4.99 -9.62 -20.15
CA ALA A 288 4.33 -8.94 -21.26
C ALA A 288 4.18 -7.43 -21.00
N LEU A 289 3.76 -7.05 -19.78
CA LEU A 289 3.59 -5.65 -19.39
C LEU A 289 4.94 -4.90 -19.36
N ARG A 290 6.00 -5.52 -18.80
CA ARG A 290 7.36 -4.96 -18.80
C ARG A 290 7.88 -4.74 -20.23
N MET A 291 7.61 -5.66 -21.15
CA MET A 291 8.00 -5.50 -22.56
C MET A 291 7.25 -4.34 -23.22
N GLY A 292 5.92 -4.24 -23.03
CA GLY A 292 5.13 -3.15 -23.57
C GLY A 292 5.55 -1.76 -23.06
N LEU A 293 5.84 -1.63 -21.77
CA LEU A 293 6.33 -0.39 -21.17
C LEU A 293 7.72 0.01 -21.67
N ARG A 294 8.65 -0.94 -21.84
CA ARG A 294 9.96 -0.66 -22.45
C ARG A 294 9.82 -0.16 -23.89
N GLN A 295 8.90 -0.74 -24.65
CA GLN A 295 8.63 -0.31 -26.01
C GLN A 295 8.09 1.13 -26.05
N GLN A 296 7.10 1.46 -25.22
CA GLN A 296 6.53 2.81 -25.12
C GLN A 296 7.56 3.87 -24.71
N LEU A 297 8.42 3.56 -23.73
CA LEU A 297 9.53 4.44 -23.32
C LEU A 297 10.51 4.71 -24.46
N ASN A 298 10.85 3.68 -25.23
CA ASN A 298 11.78 3.80 -26.35
C ASN A 298 11.16 4.62 -27.50
N GLU A 299 9.88 4.40 -27.80
CA GLU A 299 9.13 5.18 -28.79
C GLU A 299 9.02 6.66 -28.39
N GLY A 300 8.73 6.94 -27.10
CA GLY A 300 8.69 8.31 -26.57
C GLY A 300 10.05 9.01 -26.62
N LEU A 301 11.13 8.29 -26.31
CA LEU A 301 12.50 8.80 -26.40
C LEU A 301 12.89 9.13 -27.84
N GLU A 302 12.57 8.25 -28.80
CA GLU A 302 12.85 8.50 -30.21
C GLU A 302 12.01 9.65 -30.78
N ALA A 303 10.74 9.79 -30.35
CA ALA A 303 9.92 10.94 -30.68
C ALA A 303 10.51 12.26 -30.15
N ALA A 304 10.97 12.27 -28.88
CA ALA A 304 11.63 13.43 -28.28
C ALA A 304 12.95 13.78 -28.96
N LYS A 305 13.78 12.79 -29.31
CA LYS A 305 15.02 13.00 -30.09
C LYS A 305 14.71 13.56 -31.47
N ARG A 306 13.65 13.09 -32.14
CA ARG A 306 13.23 13.60 -33.46
C ARG A 306 12.76 15.05 -33.38
N ASP A 307 11.94 15.37 -32.39
CA ASP A 307 11.48 16.74 -32.16
C ASP A 307 12.65 17.69 -31.87
N PHE A 308 13.59 17.26 -31.02
CA PHE A 308 14.80 18.02 -30.73
C PHE A 308 15.68 18.25 -31.97
N ARG A 309 15.91 17.22 -32.80
CA ARG A 309 16.63 17.36 -34.07
C ARG A 309 15.93 18.29 -35.05
N ASN A 310 14.60 18.26 -35.11
CA ASN A 310 13.82 19.15 -35.97
C ASN A 310 13.91 20.61 -35.51
N ARG A 311 13.88 20.86 -34.20
CA ARG A 311 14.10 22.21 -33.63
C ARG A 311 15.51 22.75 -33.89
N LEU A 312 16.52 21.88 -33.94
CA LEU A 312 17.90 22.25 -34.28
C LEU A 312 18.10 22.52 -35.78
N ARG A 313 17.28 21.92 -36.65
CA ARG A 313 17.34 22.12 -38.11
C ARG A 313 16.48 23.28 -38.63
N GLY A 314 15.64 23.85 -37.77
CA GLY A 314 14.74 24.98 -38.08
C GLY A 314 15.26 26.36 -37.62
N LYS A 315 16.58 26.51 -37.41
CA LYS A 315 17.25 27.80 -37.20
C LYS A 315 18.27 28.04 -38.31
#